data_AF-A0A1Z9YC69-F1
#
_entry.id   AF-A0A1Z9YC69-F1
#
_cell.length_a   1.000
_cell.length_b   1.000
_cell.length_c   1.000
_cell.angle_alpha   90.00
_cell.angle_beta   90.00
_cell.angle_gamma   90.00
#
_symmetry.space_group_name_H-M   'P 1'
#
loop_
_entity.id
_entity.type
_entity.pdbx_description
1 polymer ?
#
loop_
_entity_poly.entity_id
_entity_poly.type
_entity_poly.pdbx_seq_one_letter_code
_entity_poly.pdbx_strand_id
1 'polypeptide(L)'
;MTNDILTAAYESEKGTPLSSYIADRQSEVLDVCGWHINLSRQAISASTDEALYNLAEDKAIPTAIQAMFAGEHINVSEGRAVMHWALRTPKAKATGAAKAIEASLDDVLDFAEKVRAGKVLPGIETVLHIGIGGSDLGPRLLYDAFSQTDIGAIDVRFASNIDPMDLERALTGLDPSTTLVIGISKSFSTEETKYNLDRARDWLKDSLGEKWSSHLAIVTANPDKANDWLGIKSEQLFGMDDSIGGRYSLWSAGSLSCVIAFGADWFRALLAGAHEMDEHFKSAPLKENLPVRLALIDYWNMTVRGIESEMVLAYANALRLLPSYLQQLILESNGKHVSSDGTPAAARSVVAHWGGEGSIGQHSYHQWLHQGTSKFAAEFVIATRPDAENIGTKSLIAHALAQAEVLANGYSEAEILENEPGLDPVIVKQKVIPGGHPSLIFANKNFDAKAMGSLIAMYEHRTFVSGKLWELNSFDQWGVERGKKQAGEIKEALLSSGACPDPTTRALVNYFA
;
A
#
# COMPACT_ATOMS: atom_id res chain seq x y z
N MET A 1 27.57 3.17 -17.62
CA MET A 1 27.33 4.20 -18.65
C MET A 1 26.14 5.08 -18.29
N THR A 2 24.91 4.57 -18.22
CA THR A 2 23.71 5.43 -18.00
C THR A 2 23.62 6.02 -16.58
N ASN A 3 23.99 5.25 -15.55
CA ASN A 3 24.13 5.80 -14.19
C ASN A 3 25.24 6.86 -14.09
N ASP A 4 26.29 6.76 -14.90
CA ASP A 4 27.38 7.75 -14.94
C ASP A 4 26.87 9.05 -15.58
N ILE A 5 26.00 8.97 -16.59
CA ILE A 5 25.34 10.13 -17.21
C ILE A 5 24.41 10.83 -16.21
N LEU A 6 23.58 10.07 -15.48
CA LEU A 6 22.68 10.64 -14.47
C LEU A 6 23.46 11.27 -13.30
N THR A 7 24.55 10.64 -12.87
CA THR A 7 25.43 11.20 -11.84
C THR A 7 26.11 12.49 -12.34
N ALA A 8 26.60 12.50 -13.58
CA ALA A 8 27.18 13.71 -14.18
C ALA A 8 26.16 14.83 -14.34
N ALA A 9 24.92 14.51 -14.73
CA ALA A 9 23.81 15.47 -14.80
C ALA A 9 23.55 16.07 -13.41
N TYR A 10 23.42 15.23 -12.38
CA TYR A 10 23.22 15.69 -11.00
C TYR A 10 24.36 16.61 -10.52
N GLU A 11 25.62 16.24 -10.73
CA GLU A 11 26.75 17.07 -10.31
C GLU A 11 26.83 18.39 -11.09
N SER A 12 26.47 18.40 -12.38
CA SER A 12 26.44 19.64 -13.19
C SER A 12 25.32 20.60 -12.80
N GLU A 13 24.25 20.06 -12.22
CA GLU A 13 23.04 20.79 -11.86
C GLU A 13 22.98 21.17 -10.36
N LYS A 14 23.98 20.76 -9.59
CA LYS A 14 24.05 20.94 -8.15
C LYS A 14 24.00 22.41 -7.76
N GLY A 15 23.08 22.75 -6.85
CA GLY A 15 22.87 24.13 -6.40
C GLY A 15 21.84 24.92 -7.22
N THR A 16 21.31 24.34 -8.30
CA THR A 16 20.17 24.91 -9.04
C THR A 16 18.91 24.88 -8.16
N PRO A 17 18.23 26.02 -7.91
CA PRO A 17 17.01 26.04 -7.12
C PRO A 17 15.88 25.23 -7.78
N LEU A 18 15.04 24.58 -6.98
CA LEU A 18 13.89 23.81 -7.52
C LEU A 18 12.97 24.68 -8.40
N SER A 19 12.82 25.96 -8.06
CA SER A 19 11.98 26.91 -8.80
C SER A 19 12.38 27.10 -10.26
N SER A 20 13.66 26.98 -10.62
CA SER A 20 14.08 27.10 -12.03
C SER A 20 13.66 25.89 -12.86
N TYR A 21 13.65 24.68 -12.28
CA TYR A 21 13.11 23.50 -12.95
C TYR A 21 11.61 23.58 -13.16
N ILE A 22 10.88 24.09 -12.15
CA ILE A 22 9.42 24.20 -12.21
C ILE A 22 8.98 25.11 -13.36
N ALA A 23 9.70 26.20 -13.62
CA ALA A 23 9.39 27.13 -14.71
C ALA A 23 9.34 26.44 -16.08
N ASP A 24 10.25 25.49 -16.34
CA ASP A 24 10.34 24.75 -17.61
C ASP A 24 9.45 23.50 -17.65
N ARG A 25 8.86 23.09 -16.51
CA ARG A 25 8.08 21.86 -16.37
C ARG A 25 6.60 22.10 -16.07
N GLN A 26 6.07 23.31 -16.24
CA GLN A 26 4.67 23.61 -15.88
C GLN A 26 3.64 22.77 -16.64
N SER A 27 4.00 22.24 -17.82
CA SER A 27 3.17 21.34 -18.61
C SER A 27 3.31 19.85 -18.26
N GLU A 28 4.19 19.48 -17.33
CA GLU A 28 4.41 18.09 -16.91
C GLU A 28 3.25 17.57 -16.05
N VAL A 29 2.15 17.28 -16.74
CA VAL A 29 0.88 16.86 -16.17
C VAL A 29 0.34 15.66 -16.96
N LEU A 30 -0.15 14.65 -16.24
CA LEU A 30 -0.79 13.48 -16.83
C LEU A 30 -2.19 13.30 -16.27
N ASP A 31 -3.18 13.13 -17.15
CA ASP A 31 -4.54 12.75 -16.81
C ASP A 31 -4.74 11.26 -17.13
N VAL A 32 -4.75 10.40 -16.11
CA VAL A 32 -4.79 8.95 -16.27
C VAL A 32 -5.83 8.35 -15.34
N CYS A 33 -6.76 7.56 -15.89
CA CYS A 33 -7.76 6.80 -15.11
C CYS A 33 -8.51 7.64 -14.05
N GLY A 34 -8.83 8.90 -14.39
CA GLY A 34 -9.55 9.84 -13.51
C GLY A 34 -8.67 10.65 -12.55
N TRP A 35 -7.35 10.41 -12.55
CA TRP A 35 -6.38 11.13 -11.74
C TRP A 35 -5.63 12.18 -12.55
N HIS A 36 -5.56 13.41 -12.01
CA HIS A 36 -4.77 14.51 -12.54
C HIS A 36 -3.46 14.60 -11.75
N ILE A 37 -2.35 14.26 -12.39
CA ILE A 37 -1.04 14.13 -11.74
C ILE A 37 -0.12 15.26 -12.20
N ASN A 38 0.33 16.10 -11.28
CA ASN A 38 1.34 17.12 -11.55
C ASN A 38 2.74 16.60 -11.18
N LEU A 39 3.62 16.54 -12.16
CA LEU A 39 5.02 16.09 -12.06
C LEU A 39 6.02 17.26 -12.14
N SER A 40 5.54 18.51 -12.10
CA SER A 40 6.35 19.71 -12.36
C SER A 40 7.34 20.03 -11.25
N ARG A 41 7.00 19.72 -9.99
CA ARG A 41 7.82 20.04 -8.80
C ARG A 41 8.94 19.04 -8.56
N GLN A 42 9.74 18.80 -9.59
CA GLN A 42 10.89 17.90 -9.57
C GLN A 42 12.14 18.61 -10.06
N ALA A 43 13.28 18.34 -9.42
CA ALA A 43 14.58 18.86 -9.85
C ALA A 43 15.12 18.01 -11.00
N ILE A 44 14.46 18.07 -12.16
CA ILE A 44 14.76 17.26 -13.36
C ILE A 44 14.78 18.19 -14.58
N SER A 45 15.94 18.38 -15.20
CA SER A 45 16.05 19.08 -16.49
C SER A 45 15.54 18.20 -17.64
N ALA A 46 15.34 18.79 -18.84
CA ALA A 46 14.99 18.02 -20.04
C ALA A 46 16.03 16.95 -20.39
N SER A 47 17.33 17.25 -20.23
CA SER A 47 18.41 16.28 -20.46
C SER A 47 18.39 15.14 -19.43
N THR A 48 18.06 15.45 -18.17
CA THR A 48 17.89 14.43 -17.13
C THR A 48 16.67 13.54 -17.42
N ASP A 49 15.56 14.13 -17.87
CA ASP A 49 14.35 13.39 -18.27
C ASP A 49 14.68 12.39 -19.40
N GLU A 50 15.36 12.82 -20.47
CA GLU A 50 15.81 11.92 -21.54
C GLU A 50 16.79 10.83 -21.05
N ALA A 51 17.71 11.16 -20.16
CA ALA A 51 18.63 10.17 -19.57
C ALA A 51 17.88 9.12 -18.73
N LEU A 52 16.81 9.51 -18.03
CA LEU A 52 15.95 8.60 -17.27
C LEU A 52 15.16 7.66 -18.21
N TYR A 53 14.67 8.14 -19.35
CA TYR A 53 14.04 7.25 -20.34
C TYR A 53 15.03 6.27 -20.95
N ASN A 54 16.25 6.72 -21.27
CA ASN A 54 17.30 5.84 -21.73
C ASN A 54 17.63 4.76 -20.68
N LEU A 55 17.63 5.11 -19.38
CA LEU A 55 17.78 4.13 -18.30
C LEU A 55 16.65 3.10 -18.31
N ALA A 56 15.40 3.50 -18.52
CA ALA A 56 14.27 2.57 -18.61
C ALA A 56 14.43 1.58 -19.79
N GLU A 57 14.89 2.06 -20.94
CA GLU A 57 15.19 1.20 -22.10
C GLU A 57 16.36 0.24 -21.79
N ASP A 58 17.45 0.74 -21.21
CA ASP A 58 18.62 -0.06 -20.83
C ASP A 58 18.30 -1.14 -19.79
N LYS A 59 17.39 -0.84 -18.86
CA LYS A 59 16.88 -1.80 -17.85
C LYS A 59 15.77 -2.70 -18.41
N ALA A 60 15.47 -2.61 -19.70
CA ALA A 60 14.46 -3.39 -20.41
C ALA A 60 13.08 -3.32 -19.74
N ILE A 61 12.67 -2.12 -19.29
CA ILE A 61 11.35 -1.90 -18.67
C ILE A 61 10.20 -2.34 -19.59
N PRO A 62 10.14 -1.98 -20.89
CA PRO A 62 9.07 -2.45 -21.78
C PRO A 62 8.93 -3.97 -21.82
N THR A 63 10.06 -4.69 -21.89
CA THR A 63 10.07 -6.16 -21.88
C THR A 63 9.61 -6.73 -20.55
N ALA A 64 10.02 -6.14 -19.43
CA ALA A 64 9.60 -6.57 -18.09
C ALA A 64 8.08 -6.43 -17.89
N ILE A 65 7.48 -5.34 -18.41
CA ILE A 65 6.02 -5.14 -18.41
C ILE A 65 5.34 -6.27 -19.19
N GLN A 66 5.81 -6.57 -20.40
CA GLN A 66 5.26 -7.66 -21.22
C GLN A 66 5.37 -9.02 -20.51
N ALA A 67 6.52 -9.32 -19.89
CA ALA A 67 6.74 -10.55 -19.15
C ALA A 67 5.74 -10.75 -17.99
N MET A 68 5.44 -9.68 -17.23
CA MET A 68 4.41 -9.72 -16.18
C MET A 68 3.04 -10.11 -16.73
N PHE A 69 2.59 -9.43 -17.80
CA PHE A 69 1.27 -9.69 -18.40
C PHE A 69 1.21 -10.98 -19.22
N ALA A 70 2.36 -11.53 -19.61
CA ALA A 70 2.46 -12.87 -20.20
C ALA A 70 2.40 -14.00 -19.15
N GLY A 71 2.44 -13.67 -17.85
CA GLY A 71 2.48 -14.65 -16.77
C GLY A 71 3.83 -15.37 -16.67
N GLU A 72 4.91 -14.73 -17.12
CA GLU A 72 6.26 -15.29 -16.95
C GLU A 72 6.64 -15.35 -15.46
N HIS A 73 7.59 -16.23 -15.14
CA HIS A 73 8.02 -16.47 -13.76
C HIS A 73 9.01 -15.40 -13.29
N ILE A 74 8.52 -14.16 -13.18
CA ILE A 74 9.32 -12.98 -12.82
C ILE A 74 9.64 -12.91 -11.32
N ASN A 75 8.96 -13.67 -10.48
CA ASN A 75 9.40 -13.93 -9.10
C ASN A 75 10.43 -15.08 -9.14
N VAL A 76 11.67 -14.71 -9.46
CA VAL A 76 12.73 -15.68 -9.79
C VAL A 76 13.17 -16.53 -8.61
N SER A 77 13.19 -15.99 -7.39
CA SER A 77 13.68 -16.71 -6.21
C SER A 77 12.70 -17.77 -5.72
N GLU A 78 11.40 -17.60 -5.98
CA GLU A 78 10.37 -18.60 -5.70
C GLU A 78 9.92 -19.37 -6.95
N GLY A 79 10.41 -19.00 -8.14
CA GLY A 79 10.05 -19.63 -9.41
C GLY A 79 8.56 -19.48 -9.75
N ARG A 80 7.96 -18.32 -9.48
CA ARG A 80 6.51 -18.08 -9.64
C ARG A 80 6.19 -16.97 -10.64
N ALA A 81 5.06 -17.12 -11.32
CA ALA A 81 4.41 -16.01 -12.01
C ALA A 81 3.82 -15.00 -10.99
N VAL A 82 3.57 -13.79 -11.46
CA VAL A 82 2.95 -12.72 -10.66
C VAL A 82 1.74 -12.19 -11.42
N MET A 83 0.54 -12.54 -10.95
CA MET A 83 -0.68 -12.38 -11.75
C MET A 83 -1.82 -11.68 -10.99
N HIS A 84 -1.51 -10.74 -10.09
CA HIS A 84 -2.54 -9.95 -9.40
C HIS A 84 -3.43 -9.14 -10.37
N TRP A 85 -2.91 -8.75 -11.53
CA TRP A 85 -3.67 -8.14 -12.63
C TRP A 85 -4.74 -9.07 -13.23
N ALA A 86 -4.58 -10.40 -13.11
CA ALA A 86 -5.54 -11.34 -13.66
C ALA A 86 -6.89 -11.29 -12.92
N LEU A 87 -6.89 -11.04 -11.60
CA LEU A 87 -8.10 -10.91 -10.77
C LEU A 87 -9.01 -9.74 -11.20
N ARG A 88 -8.43 -8.74 -11.86
CA ARG A 88 -9.13 -7.55 -12.34
C ARG A 88 -9.30 -7.51 -13.86
N THR A 89 -8.86 -8.54 -14.58
CA THR A 89 -9.05 -8.63 -16.02
C THR A 89 -10.51 -8.96 -16.33
N PRO A 90 -11.22 -8.24 -17.22
CA PRO A 90 -12.59 -8.61 -17.59
C PRO A 90 -12.68 -10.02 -18.18
N LYS A 91 -13.71 -10.79 -17.82
CA LYS A 91 -13.97 -12.16 -18.33
C LYS A 91 -13.75 -12.35 -19.82
N ALA A 92 -14.25 -11.41 -20.62
CA ALA A 92 -14.17 -11.46 -22.08
C ALA A 92 -12.73 -11.27 -22.62
N LYS A 93 -11.83 -10.68 -21.82
CA LYS A 93 -10.42 -10.44 -22.16
C LYS A 93 -9.47 -11.46 -21.53
N ALA A 94 -9.91 -12.23 -20.52
CA ALA A 94 -9.06 -13.17 -19.80
C ALA A 94 -8.67 -14.37 -20.68
N THR A 95 -7.37 -14.66 -20.77
CA THR A 95 -6.81 -15.78 -21.56
C THR A 95 -5.81 -16.58 -20.71
N GLY A 96 -5.50 -17.81 -21.13
CA GLY A 96 -4.55 -18.67 -20.43
C GLY A 96 -4.89 -18.86 -18.94
N ALA A 97 -3.87 -18.75 -18.08
CA ALA A 97 -4.02 -18.87 -16.62
C ALA A 97 -4.90 -17.76 -16.01
N ALA A 98 -4.95 -16.57 -16.62
CA ALA A 98 -5.76 -15.46 -16.11
C ALA A 98 -7.27 -15.79 -16.07
N LYS A 99 -7.75 -16.68 -16.96
CA LYS A 99 -9.16 -17.11 -16.98
C LYS A 99 -9.55 -17.86 -15.71
N ALA A 100 -8.67 -18.72 -15.18
CA ALA A 100 -8.95 -19.46 -13.96
C ALA A 100 -8.84 -18.56 -12.72
N ILE A 101 -7.85 -17.68 -12.70
CA ILE A 101 -7.64 -16.73 -11.59
C ILE A 101 -8.81 -15.76 -11.47
N GLU A 102 -9.26 -15.15 -12.57
CA GLU A 102 -10.41 -14.26 -12.57
C GLU A 102 -11.70 -14.98 -12.13
N ALA A 103 -11.94 -16.19 -12.66
CA ALA A 103 -13.13 -16.97 -12.34
C ALA A 103 -13.20 -17.37 -10.86
N SER A 104 -12.07 -17.41 -10.14
CA SER A 104 -12.04 -17.68 -8.71
C SER A 104 -12.83 -16.67 -7.87
N LEU A 105 -13.10 -15.48 -8.42
CA LEU A 105 -13.92 -14.46 -7.76
C LEU A 105 -15.42 -14.76 -7.80
N ASP A 106 -15.91 -15.64 -8.69
CA ASP A 106 -17.35 -15.89 -8.82
C ASP A 106 -17.96 -16.43 -7.53
N ASP A 107 -17.30 -17.41 -6.90
CA ASP A 107 -17.75 -17.99 -5.63
C ASP A 107 -17.66 -16.98 -4.48
N VAL A 108 -16.66 -16.09 -4.51
CA VAL A 108 -16.49 -15.02 -3.51
C VAL A 108 -17.63 -14.01 -3.60
N LEU A 109 -17.95 -13.56 -4.82
CA LEU A 109 -19.02 -12.60 -5.09
C LEU A 109 -20.39 -13.18 -4.77
N ASP A 110 -20.67 -14.42 -5.18
CA ASP A 110 -21.93 -15.11 -4.87
C ASP A 110 -22.11 -15.34 -3.37
N PHE A 111 -21.06 -15.77 -2.67
CA PHE A 111 -21.11 -15.92 -1.21
C PHE A 111 -21.37 -14.58 -0.52
N ALA A 112 -20.68 -13.51 -0.92
CA ALA A 112 -20.89 -12.19 -0.33
C ALA A 112 -22.34 -11.70 -0.48
N GLU A 113 -22.96 -11.88 -1.65
CA GLU A 113 -24.37 -11.52 -1.85
C GLU A 113 -25.33 -12.42 -1.05
N LYS A 114 -25.02 -13.71 -0.88
CA LYS A 114 -25.81 -14.59 0.00
C LYS A 114 -25.71 -14.17 1.47
N VAL A 115 -24.54 -13.73 1.93
CA VAL A 115 -24.36 -13.18 3.29
C VAL A 115 -25.19 -11.90 3.46
N ARG A 116 -25.06 -10.95 2.53
CA ARG A 116 -25.82 -9.68 2.53
C ARG A 116 -27.33 -9.89 2.49
N ALA A 117 -27.80 -10.91 1.78
CA ALA A 117 -29.21 -11.28 1.73
C ALA A 117 -29.70 -12.06 2.98
N GLY A 118 -28.85 -12.28 3.99
CA GLY A 118 -29.17 -13.05 5.18
C GLY A 118 -29.39 -14.55 4.93
N LYS A 119 -28.92 -15.09 3.80
CA LYS A 119 -29.08 -16.51 3.43
C LYS A 119 -28.02 -17.41 4.07
N VAL A 120 -26.82 -16.87 4.32
CA VAL A 120 -25.75 -17.58 5.05
C VAL A 120 -25.95 -17.43 6.55
N LEU A 121 -26.16 -16.19 6.99
CA LEU A 121 -26.40 -15.86 8.39
C LEU A 121 -27.57 -14.86 8.48
N PRO A 122 -28.78 -15.33 8.83
CA PRO A 122 -29.92 -14.44 9.00
C PRO A 122 -29.67 -13.41 10.11
N GLY A 123 -29.88 -12.13 9.81
CA GLY A 123 -29.67 -11.04 10.77
C GLY A 123 -28.20 -10.73 11.04
N ILE A 124 -27.29 -11.02 10.11
CA ILE A 124 -25.90 -10.59 10.22
C ILE A 124 -25.81 -9.07 10.42
N GLU A 125 -25.02 -8.67 11.41
CA GLU A 125 -24.75 -7.28 11.74
C GLU A 125 -23.27 -6.96 11.57
N THR A 126 -22.39 -7.92 11.87
CA THR A 126 -20.93 -7.69 11.90
C THR A 126 -20.16 -8.81 11.21
N VAL A 127 -19.07 -8.45 10.55
CA VAL A 127 -17.99 -9.34 10.14
C VAL A 127 -16.76 -9.07 11.01
N LEU A 128 -16.20 -10.11 11.62
CA LEU A 128 -14.88 -10.05 12.25
C LEU A 128 -13.82 -10.57 11.26
N HIS A 129 -13.04 -9.65 10.71
CA HIS A 129 -11.93 -9.92 9.81
C HIS A 129 -10.65 -10.22 10.60
N ILE A 130 -10.05 -11.40 10.36
CA ILE A 130 -8.81 -11.83 11.02
C ILE A 130 -7.75 -12.12 9.96
N GLY A 131 -6.71 -11.30 9.93
CA GLY A 131 -5.61 -11.38 8.95
C GLY A 131 -4.47 -10.48 9.38
N ILE A 132 -3.26 -10.66 8.83
CA ILE A 132 -2.12 -9.78 9.13
C ILE A 132 -1.35 -9.42 7.87
N GLY A 133 -0.72 -8.24 7.86
CA GLY A 133 0.05 -7.73 6.72
C GLY A 133 -0.83 -7.60 5.47
N GLY A 134 -0.50 -8.34 4.41
CA GLY A 134 -1.21 -8.23 3.13
C GLY A 134 -2.65 -8.73 3.19
N SER A 135 -2.95 -9.57 4.18
CA SER A 135 -4.29 -10.06 4.44
C SER A 135 -5.15 -9.10 5.26
N ASP A 136 -4.62 -7.98 5.74
CA ASP A 136 -5.33 -6.97 6.56
C ASP A 136 -5.23 -5.55 5.97
N LEU A 137 -4.03 -5.08 5.65
CA LEU A 137 -3.77 -3.67 5.33
C LEU A 137 -4.58 -3.16 4.13
N GLY A 138 -4.67 -3.95 3.06
CA GLY A 138 -5.49 -3.62 1.88
C GLY A 138 -6.99 -3.57 2.22
N PRO A 139 -7.59 -4.68 2.70
CA PRO A 139 -8.99 -4.70 3.14
C PRO A 139 -9.33 -3.61 4.17
N ARG A 140 -8.44 -3.32 5.13
CA ARG A 140 -8.63 -2.27 6.13
C ARG A 140 -8.65 -0.88 5.52
N LEU A 141 -7.74 -0.59 4.58
CA LEU A 141 -7.77 0.66 3.80
C LEU A 141 -9.10 0.81 3.05
N LEU A 142 -9.55 -0.25 2.37
CA LEU A 142 -10.81 -0.23 1.62
C LEU A 142 -12.02 0.00 2.53
N TYR A 143 -12.12 -0.73 3.64
CA TYR A 143 -13.24 -0.56 4.56
C TYR A 143 -13.25 0.83 5.18
N ASP A 144 -12.11 1.32 5.63
CA ASP A 144 -12.01 2.66 6.22
C ASP A 144 -12.42 3.77 5.23
N ALA A 145 -12.00 3.65 3.98
CA ALA A 145 -12.30 4.63 2.94
C ALA A 145 -13.79 4.78 2.62
N PHE A 146 -14.57 3.70 2.74
CA PHE A 146 -15.95 3.63 2.24
C PHE A 146 -17.02 3.32 3.29
N SER A 147 -16.66 2.92 4.53
CA SER A 147 -17.62 2.59 5.60
C SER A 147 -18.61 3.70 5.96
N GLN A 148 -18.31 4.96 5.63
CA GLN A 148 -19.17 6.11 5.92
C GLN A 148 -20.26 6.37 4.88
N THR A 149 -20.28 5.66 3.74
CA THR A 149 -21.26 5.94 2.67
C THR A 149 -22.64 5.32 2.92
N ASP A 150 -22.74 4.26 3.73
CA ASP A 150 -23.99 3.53 3.93
C ASP A 150 -24.17 3.09 5.39
N ILE A 151 -24.83 3.92 6.18
CA ILE A 151 -25.28 3.54 7.53
C ILE A 151 -26.38 2.47 7.36
N GLY A 152 -26.02 1.18 7.49
CA GLY A 152 -26.98 0.11 7.76
C GLY A 152 -26.84 -1.25 7.07
N ALA A 153 -25.72 -1.64 6.45
CA ALA A 153 -25.62 -3.00 5.89
C ALA A 153 -24.96 -4.00 6.87
N ILE A 154 -23.64 -3.97 7.05
CA ILE A 154 -22.87 -4.91 7.88
C ILE A 154 -21.57 -4.20 8.32
N ASP A 155 -21.29 -4.12 9.63
CA ASP A 155 -20.03 -3.55 10.16
C ASP A 155 -18.87 -4.54 9.98
N VAL A 156 -17.64 -4.06 9.81
CA VAL A 156 -16.43 -4.89 9.75
C VAL A 156 -15.47 -4.47 10.86
N ARG A 157 -15.21 -5.40 11.78
CA ARG A 157 -14.15 -5.28 12.80
C ARG A 157 -12.93 -6.07 12.34
N PHE A 158 -11.74 -5.58 12.69
CA PHE A 158 -10.50 -6.21 12.27
C PHE A 158 -9.63 -6.55 13.47
N ALA A 159 -9.02 -7.73 13.45
CA ALA A 159 -7.98 -8.15 14.39
C ALA A 159 -6.80 -8.76 13.60
N SER A 160 -5.59 -8.27 13.87
CA SER A 160 -4.39 -8.64 13.14
C SER A 160 -3.21 -9.00 14.03
N ASN A 161 -3.04 -8.30 15.15
CA ASN A 161 -1.91 -8.46 16.04
C ASN A 161 -2.07 -9.71 16.93
N ILE A 162 -0.95 -10.32 17.32
CA ILE A 162 -0.94 -11.41 18.32
C ILE A 162 -1.12 -10.90 19.75
N ASP A 163 -0.94 -9.60 19.98
CA ASP A 163 -1.32 -8.94 21.23
C ASP A 163 -2.80 -9.26 21.54
N PRO A 164 -3.09 -9.98 22.65
CA PRO A 164 -4.44 -10.38 23.02
C PRO A 164 -5.47 -9.25 23.01
N MET A 165 -5.03 -8.02 23.32
CA MET A 165 -5.91 -6.85 23.38
C MET A 165 -6.50 -6.48 22.02
N ASP A 166 -5.83 -6.81 20.91
CA ASP A 166 -6.31 -6.47 19.56
C ASP A 166 -7.61 -7.22 19.24
N LEU A 167 -7.61 -8.54 19.43
CA LEU A 167 -8.82 -9.36 19.28
C LEU A 167 -9.89 -9.00 20.32
N GLU A 168 -9.51 -8.75 21.57
CA GLU A 168 -10.47 -8.37 22.63
C GLU A 168 -11.21 -7.07 22.30
N ARG A 169 -10.52 -6.07 21.76
CA ARG A 169 -11.14 -4.83 21.26
C ARG A 169 -12.06 -5.11 20.08
N ALA A 170 -11.65 -5.96 19.15
CA ALA A 170 -12.46 -6.31 18.00
C ALA A 170 -13.76 -7.05 18.40
N LEU A 171 -13.71 -7.89 19.43
CA LEU A 171 -14.85 -8.64 19.97
C LEU A 171 -15.76 -7.82 20.91
N THR A 172 -15.30 -6.67 21.41
CA THR A 172 -16.04 -5.90 22.41
C THR A 172 -17.39 -5.45 21.86
N GLY A 173 -18.46 -5.92 22.51
CA GLY A 173 -19.85 -5.58 22.18
C GLY A 173 -20.46 -6.38 21.03
N LEU A 174 -19.75 -7.37 20.46
CA LEU A 174 -20.30 -8.22 19.40
C LEU A 174 -21.22 -9.31 19.95
N ASP A 175 -22.33 -9.57 19.25
CA ASP A 175 -23.17 -10.74 19.45
C ASP A 175 -22.69 -11.88 18.53
N PRO A 176 -22.23 -13.03 19.06
CA PRO A 176 -21.83 -14.18 18.27
C PRO A 176 -22.90 -14.65 17.28
N SER A 177 -24.18 -14.51 17.62
CA SER A 177 -25.30 -14.98 16.79
C SER A 177 -25.57 -14.10 15.55
N THR A 178 -25.05 -12.88 15.52
CA THR A 178 -25.14 -11.95 14.38
C THR A 178 -23.77 -11.62 13.77
N THR A 179 -22.72 -12.34 14.18
CA THR A 179 -21.34 -12.13 13.73
C THR A 179 -20.85 -13.26 12.81
N LEU A 180 -20.27 -12.90 11.66
CA LEU A 180 -19.51 -13.80 10.79
C LEU A 180 -18.01 -13.55 10.98
N VAL A 181 -17.24 -14.56 11.37
CA VAL A 181 -15.78 -14.49 11.43
C VAL A 181 -15.20 -14.87 10.06
N ILE A 182 -14.24 -14.11 9.55
CA ILE A 182 -13.52 -14.38 8.31
C ILE A 182 -12.02 -14.42 8.59
N GLY A 183 -11.42 -15.60 8.47
CA GLY A 183 -9.99 -15.82 8.63
C GLY A 183 -9.24 -15.82 7.30
N ILE A 184 -8.21 -15.00 7.17
CA ILE A 184 -7.46 -14.83 5.92
C ILE A 184 -5.98 -15.12 6.18
N SER A 185 -5.51 -16.27 5.69
CA SER A 185 -4.10 -16.67 5.77
C SER A 185 -3.73 -17.55 4.59
N LYS A 186 -2.83 -17.05 3.72
CA LYS A 186 -2.37 -17.81 2.55
C LYS A 186 -1.78 -19.17 2.93
N SER A 187 -0.87 -19.22 3.91
CA SER A 187 -0.24 -20.47 4.35
C SER A 187 -1.06 -21.28 5.35
N PHE A 188 -2.08 -20.66 5.95
CA PHE A 188 -2.82 -21.18 7.12
C PHE A 188 -1.93 -21.59 8.30
N SER A 189 -0.75 -20.96 8.41
CA SER A 189 0.25 -21.24 9.44
C SER A 189 0.83 -19.98 10.08
N THR A 190 0.36 -18.81 9.67
CA THR A 190 0.75 -17.52 10.28
C THR A 190 0.34 -17.52 11.74
N GLU A 191 1.30 -17.37 12.64
CA GLU A 191 1.09 -17.57 14.08
C GLU A 191 0.03 -16.62 14.62
N GLU A 192 0.14 -15.33 14.28
CA GLU A 192 -0.75 -14.27 14.76
C GLU A 192 -2.20 -14.52 14.32
N THR A 193 -2.40 -14.82 13.03
CA THR A 193 -3.72 -15.14 12.47
C THR A 193 -4.28 -16.43 13.08
N LYS A 194 -3.45 -17.46 13.24
CA LYS A 194 -3.87 -18.75 13.78
C LYS A 194 -4.28 -18.64 15.25
N TYR A 195 -3.51 -17.88 16.04
CA TYR A 195 -3.82 -17.56 17.43
C TYR A 195 -5.17 -16.86 17.56
N ASN A 196 -5.40 -15.81 16.75
CA ASN A 196 -6.66 -15.08 16.77
C ASN A 196 -7.84 -15.93 16.27
N LEU A 197 -7.63 -16.79 15.27
CA LEU A 197 -8.66 -17.72 14.80
C LEU A 197 -9.02 -18.78 15.85
N ASP A 198 -8.04 -19.32 16.59
CA ASP A 198 -8.31 -20.25 17.69
C ASP A 198 -9.21 -19.59 18.74
N ARG A 199 -8.88 -18.37 19.16
CA ARG A 199 -9.67 -17.63 20.16
C ARG A 199 -11.06 -17.24 19.64
N ALA A 200 -11.18 -16.78 18.40
CA ALA A 200 -12.47 -16.43 17.80
C ALA A 200 -13.36 -17.67 17.62
N ARG A 201 -12.77 -18.81 17.23
CA ARG A 201 -13.47 -20.09 17.16
C ARG A 201 -13.98 -20.51 18.53
N ASP A 202 -13.16 -20.41 19.56
CA ASP A 202 -13.54 -20.82 20.91
C ASP A 202 -14.65 -19.90 21.45
N TRP A 203 -14.57 -18.59 21.20
CA TRP A 203 -15.65 -17.63 21.48
C TRP A 203 -16.98 -17.98 20.77
N LEU A 204 -16.93 -18.38 19.50
CA LEU A 204 -18.13 -18.85 18.77
C LEU A 204 -18.67 -20.16 19.35
N LYS A 205 -17.79 -21.12 19.69
CA LYS A 205 -18.19 -22.43 20.27
C LYS A 205 -18.86 -22.28 21.62
N ASP A 206 -18.28 -21.45 22.49
CA ASP A 206 -18.82 -21.20 23.83
C ASP A 206 -20.22 -20.60 23.78
N SER A 207 -20.51 -19.83 22.72
CA SER A 207 -21.78 -19.11 22.57
C SER A 207 -22.83 -19.86 21.74
N LEU A 208 -22.41 -20.57 20.69
CA LEU A 208 -23.30 -21.13 19.66
C LEU A 208 -23.33 -22.67 19.64
N GLY A 209 -22.45 -23.33 20.41
CA GLY A 209 -22.32 -24.79 20.40
C GLY A 209 -22.02 -25.31 18.99
N GLU A 210 -22.69 -26.38 18.57
CA GLU A 210 -22.50 -27.05 17.27
C GLU A 210 -22.72 -26.14 16.04
N LYS A 211 -23.34 -24.97 16.18
CA LYS A 211 -23.58 -24.03 15.08
C LYS A 211 -22.38 -23.12 14.77
N TRP A 212 -21.32 -23.14 15.58
CA TRP A 212 -20.18 -22.22 15.45
C TRP A 212 -19.58 -22.18 14.03
N SER A 213 -19.53 -23.32 13.33
CA SER A 213 -18.85 -23.42 12.05
C SER A 213 -19.57 -22.71 10.90
N SER A 214 -20.88 -22.46 10.99
CA SER A 214 -21.59 -21.64 9.98
C SER A 214 -21.26 -20.15 10.13
N HIS A 215 -20.73 -19.73 11.27
CA HIS A 215 -20.28 -18.37 11.55
C HIS A 215 -18.81 -18.15 11.21
N LEU A 216 -18.21 -19.03 10.41
CA LEU A 216 -16.78 -18.95 10.08
C LEU A 216 -16.52 -19.23 8.61
N ALA A 217 -15.91 -18.27 7.92
CA ALA A 217 -15.38 -18.43 6.57
C ALA A 217 -13.85 -18.33 6.58
N ILE A 218 -13.18 -19.08 5.71
CA ILE A 218 -11.71 -19.11 5.62
C ILE A 218 -11.26 -18.82 4.19
N VAL A 219 -10.25 -17.97 4.06
CA VAL A 219 -9.55 -17.67 2.80
C VAL A 219 -8.11 -18.15 2.90
N THR A 220 -7.71 -19.08 2.04
CA THR A 220 -6.38 -19.70 2.11
C THR A 220 -5.92 -20.35 0.80
N ALA A 221 -4.60 -20.53 0.63
CA ALA A 221 -4.03 -21.41 -0.39
C ALA A 221 -3.86 -22.86 0.11
N ASN A 222 -4.18 -23.15 1.38
CA ASN A 222 -4.01 -24.46 2.00
C ASN A 222 -5.34 -25.01 2.58
N PRO A 223 -6.29 -25.42 1.71
CA PRO A 223 -7.63 -25.84 2.13
C PRO A 223 -7.62 -27.07 3.05
N ASP A 224 -6.68 -27.99 2.87
CA ASP A 224 -6.59 -29.21 3.69
C ASP A 224 -6.27 -28.87 5.15
N LYS A 225 -5.27 -28.02 5.39
CA LYS A 225 -4.95 -27.53 6.75
C LYS A 225 -6.12 -26.79 7.40
N ALA A 226 -6.87 -26.03 6.61
CA ALA A 226 -8.06 -25.33 7.11
C ALA A 226 -9.17 -26.32 7.50
N ASN A 227 -9.47 -27.30 6.66
CA ASN A 227 -10.47 -28.33 6.97
C ASN A 227 -10.05 -29.20 8.17
N ASP A 228 -8.77 -29.57 8.28
CA ASP A 228 -8.25 -30.31 9.43
C ASP A 228 -8.43 -29.52 10.74
N TRP A 229 -8.16 -28.21 10.70
CA TRP A 229 -8.37 -27.33 11.86
C TRP A 229 -9.85 -27.12 12.21
N LEU A 230 -10.73 -27.07 11.20
CA LEU A 230 -12.18 -27.00 11.39
C LEU A 230 -12.77 -28.31 11.92
N GLY A 231 -12.15 -29.45 11.59
CA GLY A 231 -12.68 -30.79 11.84
C GLY A 231 -13.82 -31.20 10.90
N ILE A 232 -14.12 -30.37 9.90
CA ILE A 232 -15.17 -30.60 8.89
C ILE A 232 -14.71 -30.09 7.53
N LYS A 233 -15.31 -30.63 6.46
CA LYS A 233 -15.18 -30.05 5.12
C LYS A 233 -16.14 -28.86 4.98
N SER A 234 -15.62 -27.64 5.10
CA SER A 234 -16.46 -26.43 5.04
C SER A 234 -16.81 -26.03 3.61
N GLU A 235 -18.03 -25.55 3.41
CA GLU A 235 -18.47 -24.90 2.17
C GLU A 235 -18.09 -23.40 2.12
N GLN A 236 -17.60 -22.84 3.23
CA GLN A 236 -17.22 -21.42 3.38
C GLN A 236 -15.68 -21.27 3.29
N LEU A 237 -15.08 -21.94 2.31
CA LEU A 237 -13.64 -21.96 2.10
C LEU A 237 -13.30 -21.42 0.70
N PHE A 238 -12.52 -20.35 0.66
CA PHE A 238 -12.16 -19.65 -0.57
C PHE A 238 -10.66 -19.75 -0.84
N GLY A 239 -10.31 -20.12 -2.07
CA GLY A 239 -8.93 -20.28 -2.52
C GLY A 239 -8.21 -18.93 -2.70
N MET A 240 -6.90 -18.94 -2.48
CA MET A 240 -6.01 -17.86 -2.91
C MET A 240 -4.94 -18.45 -3.84
N ASP A 241 -4.84 -17.94 -5.06
CA ASP A 241 -3.88 -18.43 -6.04
C ASP A 241 -2.44 -18.08 -5.65
N ASP A 242 -1.50 -19.00 -5.86
CA ASP A 242 -0.11 -18.85 -5.43
C ASP A 242 0.64 -17.72 -6.15
N SER A 243 0.22 -17.36 -7.36
CA SER A 243 0.76 -16.23 -8.14
C SER A 243 0.35 -14.85 -7.60
N ILE A 244 -0.52 -14.82 -6.58
CA ILE A 244 -0.98 -13.59 -5.92
C ILE A 244 -0.16 -13.38 -4.64
N GLY A 245 0.73 -12.39 -4.66
CA GLY A 245 1.50 -12.00 -3.47
C GLY A 245 0.60 -11.41 -2.39
N GLY A 246 0.95 -11.60 -1.11
CA GLY A 246 0.12 -11.13 0.01
C GLY A 246 -0.18 -9.62 -0.05
N ARG A 247 0.86 -8.80 -0.26
CA ARG A 247 0.73 -7.33 -0.43
C ARG A 247 0.08 -6.88 -1.75
N TYR A 248 -0.29 -7.84 -2.60
CA TYR A 248 -1.04 -7.64 -3.85
C TYR A 248 -2.38 -8.42 -3.83
N SER A 249 -2.85 -8.87 -2.66
CA SER A 249 -3.97 -9.81 -2.54
C SER A 249 -5.35 -9.15 -2.33
N LEU A 250 -5.41 -7.83 -2.20
CA LEU A 250 -6.67 -7.11 -1.97
C LEU A 250 -7.70 -7.29 -3.10
N TRP A 251 -7.26 -7.69 -4.29
CA TRP A 251 -8.13 -7.98 -5.45
C TRP A 251 -8.80 -9.36 -5.37
N SER A 252 -8.37 -10.20 -4.43
CA SER A 252 -8.80 -11.59 -4.30
C SER A 252 -9.89 -11.76 -3.23
N ALA A 253 -10.19 -13.02 -2.88
CA ALA A 253 -10.94 -13.38 -1.68
C ALA A 253 -10.38 -12.75 -0.38
N GLY A 254 -9.13 -12.25 -0.38
CA GLY A 254 -8.57 -11.45 0.71
C GLY A 254 -9.41 -10.23 1.11
N SER A 255 -10.25 -9.70 0.22
CA SER A 255 -11.18 -8.60 0.51
C SER A 255 -12.61 -9.05 0.75
N LEU A 256 -12.88 -10.34 1.00
CA LEU A 256 -14.24 -10.87 1.15
C LEU A 256 -15.09 -10.07 2.17
N SER A 257 -14.50 -9.65 3.30
CA SER A 257 -15.19 -8.80 4.28
C SER A 257 -15.67 -7.46 3.68
N CYS A 258 -14.88 -6.84 2.80
CA CYS A 258 -15.26 -5.61 2.11
C CYS A 258 -16.33 -5.86 1.05
N VAL A 259 -16.25 -6.98 0.31
CA VAL A 259 -17.30 -7.36 -0.64
C VAL A 259 -18.63 -7.59 0.08
N ILE A 260 -18.60 -8.20 1.26
CA ILE A 260 -19.80 -8.34 2.11
C ILE A 260 -20.32 -6.97 2.56
N ALA A 261 -19.45 -6.06 3.00
CA ALA A 261 -19.88 -4.74 3.48
C ALA A 261 -20.50 -3.88 2.37
N PHE A 262 -19.87 -3.85 1.19
CA PHE A 262 -20.20 -2.89 0.11
C PHE A 262 -20.92 -3.49 -1.10
N GLY A 263 -20.93 -4.83 -1.24
CA GLY A 263 -21.58 -5.54 -2.34
C GLY A 263 -20.68 -5.79 -3.56
N ALA A 264 -21.12 -6.73 -4.40
CA ALA A 264 -20.37 -7.18 -5.57
C ALA A 264 -20.17 -6.08 -6.62
N ASP A 265 -21.15 -5.19 -6.82
CA ASP A 265 -21.05 -4.12 -7.81
C ASP A 265 -20.01 -3.06 -7.43
N TRP A 266 -19.91 -2.75 -6.13
CA TRP A 266 -18.84 -1.90 -5.61
C TRP A 266 -17.46 -2.53 -5.86
N PHE A 267 -17.31 -3.84 -5.60
CA PHE A 267 -16.04 -4.53 -5.84
C PHE A 267 -15.70 -4.60 -7.34
N ARG A 268 -16.69 -4.82 -8.21
CA ARG A 268 -16.48 -4.77 -9.66
C ARG A 268 -16.03 -3.38 -10.14
N ALA A 269 -16.56 -2.31 -9.56
CA ALA A 269 -16.12 -0.95 -9.87
C ALA A 269 -14.65 -0.71 -9.45
N LEU A 270 -14.26 -1.21 -8.27
CA LEU A 270 -12.87 -1.22 -7.81
C LEU A 270 -11.95 -1.96 -8.79
N LEU A 271 -12.31 -3.19 -9.17
CA LEU A 271 -11.55 -3.98 -10.15
C LEU A 271 -11.47 -3.29 -11.52
N ALA A 272 -12.55 -2.66 -11.98
CA ALA A 272 -12.58 -1.95 -13.25
C ALA A 272 -11.60 -0.77 -13.29
N GLY A 273 -11.52 0.02 -12.22
CA GLY A 273 -10.54 1.11 -12.13
C GLY A 273 -9.10 0.62 -12.14
N ALA A 274 -8.84 -0.49 -11.44
CA ALA A 274 -7.53 -1.13 -11.42
C ALA A 274 -7.17 -1.70 -12.81
N HIS A 275 -8.12 -2.29 -13.54
CA HIS A 275 -7.92 -2.76 -14.92
C HIS A 275 -7.63 -1.62 -15.90
N GLU A 276 -8.27 -0.46 -15.75
CA GLU A 276 -7.97 0.70 -16.60
C GLU A 276 -6.50 1.13 -16.44
N MET A 277 -5.98 1.10 -15.21
CA MET A 277 -4.57 1.37 -14.95
C MET A 277 -3.65 0.26 -15.47
N ASP A 278 -4.07 -1.01 -15.43
CA ASP A 278 -3.32 -2.11 -16.08
C ASP A 278 -3.19 -1.90 -17.59
N GLU A 279 -4.28 -1.55 -18.26
CA GLU A 279 -4.28 -1.33 -19.71
C GLU A 279 -3.42 -0.11 -20.07
N HIS A 280 -3.49 0.97 -19.28
CA HIS A 280 -2.58 2.11 -19.40
C HIS A 280 -1.12 1.67 -19.25
N PHE A 281 -0.79 0.98 -18.16
CA PHE A 281 0.56 0.52 -17.87
C PHE A 281 1.12 -0.40 -18.96
N LYS A 282 0.27 -1.27 -19.51
CA LYS A 282 0.64 -2.23 -20.54
C LYS A 282 0.89 -1.59 -21.91
N SER A 283 0.19 -0.51 -22.25
CA SER A 283 0.12 -0.01 -23.63
C SER A 283 0.69 1.39 -23.84
N ALA A 284 0.77 2.24 -22.81
CA ALA A 284 1.24 3.61 -22.93
C ALA A 284 2.75 3.67 -23.25
N PRO A 285 3.19 4.56 -24.16
CA PRO A 285 4.61 4.85 -24.37
C PRO A 285 5.29 5.31 -23.07
N LEU A 286 6.59 5.01 -22.88
CA LEU A 286 7.28 5.30 -21.61
C LEU A 286 7.13 6.74 -21.11
N LYS A 287 7.11 7.73 -22.02
CA LYS A 287 6.96 9.16 -21.68
C LYS A 287 5.57 9.53 -21.14
N GLU A 288 4.54 8.76 -21.51
CA GLU A 288 3.14 8.94 -21.10
C GLU A 288 2.70 7.91 -20.04
N ASN A 289 3.53 6.89 -19.80
CA ASN A 289 3.24 5.80 -18.88
C ASN A 289 3.47 6.23 -17.43
N LEU A 290 2.38 6.56 -16.74
CA LEU A 290 2.39 7.14 -15.40
C LEU A 290 3.18 6.30 -14.36
N PRO A 291 2.93 4.98 -14.19
CA PRO A 291 3.75 4.16 -13.28
C PRO A 291 5.25 4.20 -13.60
N VAL A 292 5.63 4.20 -14.88
CA VAL A 292 7.04 4.30 -15.30
C VAL A 292 7.62 5.67 -14.96
N ARG A 293 6.90 6.75 -15.27
CA ARG A 293 7.31 8.13 -14.96
C ARG A 293 7.56 8.31 -13.47
N LEU A 294 6.67 7.80 -12.63
CA LEU A 294 6.81 7.86 -11.18
C LEU A 294 8.03 7.05 -10.70
N ALA A 295 8.22 5.83 -11.19
CA ALA A 295 9.37 5.00 -10.81
C ALA A 295 10.73 5.62 -11.23
N LEU A 296 10.77 6.32 -12.37
CA LEU A 296 11.96 7.07 -12.79
C LEU A 296 12.25 8.26 -11.87
N ILE A 297 11.21 8.95 -11.40
CA ILE A 297 11.33 10.01 -10.40
C ILE A 297 11.83 9.45 -9.07
N ASP A 298 11.37 8.26 -8.66
CA ASP A 298 11.86 7.56 -7.46
C ASP A 298 13.33 7.26 -7.57
N TYR A 299 13.74 6.65 -8.68
CA TYR A 299 15.14 6.32 -8.93
C TYR A 299 16.00 7.59 -8.89
N TRP A 300 15.59 8.64 -9.59
CA TRP A 300 16.29 9.92 -9.59
C TRP A 300 16.43 10.52 -8.19
N ASN A 301 15.33 10.63 -7.46
CA ASN A 301 15.33 11.25 -6.13
C ASN A 301 16.10 10.40 -5.12
N MET A 302 15.79 9.12 -4.99
CA MET A 302 16.35 8.25 -3.95
C MET A 302 17.80 7.86 -4.24
N THR A 303 18.09 7.47 -5.48
CA THR A 303 19.38 6.88 -5.84
C THR A 303 20.38 7.94 -6.25
N VAL A 304 19.99 8.88 -7.11
CA VAL A 304 20.92 9.85 -7.69
C VAL A 304 21.04 11.10 -6.81
N ARG A 305 19.92 11.68 -6.36
CA ARG A 305 19.92 12.89 -5.51
C ARG A 305 20.11 12.61 -4.02
N GLY A 306 20.03 11.35 -3.61
CA GLY A 306 20.19 10.92 -2.22
C GLY A 306 19.08 11.44 -1.30
N ILE A 307 17.84 11.52 -1.80
CA ILE A 307 16.65 11.64 -0.94
C ILE A 307 16.59 10.40 -0.04
N GLU A 308 16.29 10.59 1.25
CA GLU A 308 16.37 9.53 2.26
C GLU A 308 15.00 9.14 2.81
N SER A 309 13.95 9.86 2.42
CA SER A 309 12.59 9.54 2.82
C SER A 309 11.57 10.14 1.83
N GLU A 310 10.46 9.45 1.65
CA GLU A 310 9.33 9.91 0.84
C GLU A 310 8.05 9.97 1.69
N MET A 311 7.42 11.15 1.69
CA MET A 311 6.21 11.43 2.47
C MET A 311 4.97 11.17 1.63
N VAL A 312 4.05 10.33 2.08
CA VAL A 312 2.70 10.22 1.49
C VAL A 312 1.72 11.02 2.35
N LEU A 313 1.28 12.16 1.85
CA LEU A 313 0.41 13.10 2.54
C LEU A 313 -1.00 13.02 1.95
N ALA A 314 -1.87 12.26 2.62
CA ALA A 314 -3.25 12.06 2.20
C ALA A 314 -4.11 13.27 2.63
N TYR A 315 -4.42 14.17 1.70
CA TYR A 315 -5.40 15.24 1.87
C TYR A 315 -6.79 14.76 1.47
N ALA A 316 -7.20 13.67 2.12
CA ALA A 316 -8.51 13.06 2.08
C ALA A 316 -8.61 12.10 3.26
N ASN A 317 -9.62 12.28 4.13
CA ASN A 317 -9.80 11.39 5.29
C ASN A 317 -10.02 9.93 4.86
N ALA A 318 -10.70 9.71 3.73
CA ALA A 318 -10.88 8.38 3.13
C ALA A 318 -9.56 7.68 2.72
N LEU A 319 -8.45 8.42 2.65
CA LEU A 319 -7.13 7.89 2.31
C LEU A 319 -6.16 7.94 3.51
N ARG A 320 -6.64 8.15 4.74
CA ARG A 320 -5.79 8.26 5.94
C ARG A 320 -4.95 7.02 6.22
N LEU A 321 -5.40 5.84 5.78
CA LEU A 321 -4.65 4.58 5.90
C LEU A 321 -3.77 4.25 4.68
N LEU A 322 -3.82 5.06 3.62
CA LEU A 322 -3.01 4.85 2.41
C LEU A 322 -1.51 4.78 2.72
N PRO A 323 -0.91 5.67 3.56
CA PRO A 323 0.51 5.57 3.88
C PRO A 323 0.91 4.22 4.50
N SER A 324 0.09 3.68 5.42
CA SER A 324 0.36 2.38 6.06
C SER A 324 0.22 1.21 5.09
N TYR A 325 -0.74 1.26 4.17
CA TYR A 325 -0.84 0.28 3.09
C TYR A 325 0.40 0.32 2.17
N LEU A 326 0.81 1.53 1.75
CA LEU A 326 1.95 1.71 0.86
C LEU A 326 3.28 1.35 1.52
N GLN A 327 3.40 1.49 2.84
CA GLN A 327 4.57 0.99 3.58
C GLN A 327 4.83 -0.49 3.31
N GLN A 328 3.80 -1.33 3.41
CA GLN A 328 3.99 -2.74 3.10
C GLN A 328 4.24 -2.94 1.60
N LEU A 329 3.40 -2.36 0.74
CA LEU A 329 3.50 -2.56 -0.71
C LEU A 329 4.90 -2.21 -1.22
N ILE A 330 5.44 -1.06 -0.84
CA ILE A 330 6.69 -0.54 -1.39
C ILE A 330 7.91 -1.09 -0.63
N LEU A 331 7.91 -1.03 0.72
CA LEU A 331 9.09 -1.40 1.51
C LEU A 331 9.32 -2.90 1.54
N GLU A 332 8.27 -3.72 1.66
CA GLU A 332 8.44 -5.18 1.63
C GLU A 332 8.83 -5.68 0.22
N SER A 333 8.37 -4.99 -0.83
CA SER A 333 8.76 -5.31 -2.21
C SER A 333 10.22 -4.95 -2.50
N ASN A 334 10.59 -3.68 -2.26
CA ASN A 334 11.83 -3.10 -2.78
C ASN A 334 12.90 -2.84 -1.72
N GLY A 335 12.63 -3.12 -0.44
CA GLY A 335 13.59 -3.10 0.68
C GLY A 335 14.57 -4.26 0.64
N LYS A 336 15.29 -4.40 -0.49
CA LYS A 336 16.21 -5.50 -0.79
C LYS A 336 17.62 -4.97 -0.99
N HIS A 337 18.60 -5.82 -0.71
CA HIS A 337 20.03 -5.52 -0.89
C HIS A 337 20.74 -6.47 -1.87
N VAL A 338 19.99 -7.39 -2.49
CA VAL A 338 20.46 -8.38 -3.45
C VAL A 338 19.59 -8.28 -4.70
N SER A 339 20.21 -8.23 -5.88
CA SER A 339 19.54 -8.25 -7.17
C SER A 339 18.96 -9.63 -7.47
N SER A 340 18.12 -9.69 -8.50
CA SER A 340 17.44 -10.91 -8.95
C SER A 340 18.40 -12.04 -9.36
N ASP A 341 19.65 -11.75 -9.69
CA ASP A 341 20.68 -12.73 -10.04
C ASP A 341 21.55 -13.18 -8.84
N GLY A 342 21.27 -12.67 -7.64
CA GLY A 342 22.01 -13.01 -6.43
C GLY A 342 23.24 -12.15 -6.15
N THR A 343 23.55 -11.16 -6.99
CA THR A 343 24.64 -10.21 -6.73
C THR A 343 24.19 -9.08 -5.78
N PRO A 344 25.12 -8.39 -5.08
CA PRO A 344 24.74 -7.23 -4.28
C PRO A 344 24.10 -6.14 -5.14
N ALA A 345 23.02 -5.52 -4.65
CA ALA A 345 22.37 -4.42 -5.36
C ALA A 345 23.38 -3.29 -5.64
N ALA A 346 23.44 -2.84 -6.89
CA ALA A 346 24.44 -1.89 -7.35
C ALA A 346 24.27 -0.46 -6.78
N ALA A 347 23.09 -0.17 -6.23
CA ALA A 347 22.74 1.13 -5.68
C ALA A 347 21.77 0.99 -4.50
N ARG A 348 21.59 2.10 -3.76
CA ARG A 348 20.53 2.21 -2.75
C ARG A 348 19.17 2.02 -3.42
N SER A 349 18.33 1.16 -2.84
CA SER A 349 16.98 0.93 -3.31
C SER A 349 15.98 1.88 -2.65
N VAL A 350 14.76 1.41 -2.37
CA VAL A 350 13.70 2.16 -1.72
C VAL A 350 14.16 2.76 -0.38
N VAL A 351 13.68 3.96 -0.09
CA VAL A 351 13.92 4.68 1.16
C VAL A 351 12.73 4.60 2.11
N ALA A 352 12.84 5.18 3.31
CA ALA A 352 11.72 5.18 4.25
C ALA A 352 10.49 5.88 3.65
N HIS A 353 9.39 5.14 3.53
CA HIS A 353 8.08 5.65 3.13
C HIS A 353 7.20 5.77 4.35
N TRP A 354 6.69 6.96 4.61
CA TRP A 354 5.76 7.21 5.71
C TRP A 354 4.95 8.46 5.41
N GLY A 355 4.06 8.84 6.30
CA GLY A 355 3.29 10.06 6.16
C GLY A 355 2.03 9.99 7.00
N GLY A 356 0.99 10.66 6.55
CA GLY A 356 -0.22 10.79 7.33
C GLY A 356 -1.27 11.66 6.66
N GLU A 357 -2.33 11.93 7.40
CA GLU A 357 -3.47 12.69 6.95
C GLU A 357 -3.20 14.20 7.00
N GLY A 358 -3.46 14.89 5.89
CA GLY A 358 -3.59 16.34 5.86
C GLY A 358 -5.00 16.75 6.31
N SER A 359 -5.18 17.77 7.15
CA SER A 359 -4.19 18.68 7.73
C SER A 359 -3.60 18.25 9.08
N ILE A 360 -3.97 17.08 9.63
CA ILE A 360 -3.49 16.60 10.94
C ILE A 360 -1.96 16.62 11.02
N GLY A 361 -1.28 16.13 9.97
CA GLY A 361 0.17 16.13 9.87
C GLY A 361 0.79 17.54 9.95
N GLN A 362 0.07 18.58 9.49
CA GLN A 362 0.52 19.98 9.56
C GLN A 362 0.77 20.42 11.01
N HIS A 363 -0.02 19.88 11.93
CA HIS A 363 0.04 20.15 13.36
C HIS A 363 0.85 19.12 14.15
N SER A 364 1.64 18.29 13.46
CA SER A 364 2.45 17.24 14.07
C SER A 364 3.91 17.35 13.62
N TYR A 365 4.20 17.04 12.36
CA TYR A 365 5.57 16.90 11.86
C TYR A 365 5.93 17.87 10.70
N HIS A 366 5.02 18.73 10.25
CA HIS A 366 5.35 19.68 9.16
C HIS A 366 6.38 20.74 9.57
N GLN A 367 6.57 21.00 10.87
CA GLN A 367 7.73 21.77 11.36
C GLN A 367 9.06 21.16 10.87
N TRP A 368 9.18 19.82 10.95
CA TRP A 368 10.34 19.10 10.45
C TRP A 368 10.41 19.12 8.92
N LEU A 369 9.26 19.06 8.22
CA LEU A 369 9.25 19.19 6.76
C LEU A 369 9.72 20.57 6.29
N HIS A 370 9.36 21.64 6.99
CA HIS A 370 9.70 23.00 6.55
C HIS A 370 11.10 23.47 6.96
N GLN A 371 11.54 23.12 8.16
CA GLN A 371 12.77 23.68 8.75
C GLN A 371 13.74 22.61 9.25
N GLY A 372 13.44 21.33 9.04
CA GLY A 372 14.37 20.24 9.30
C GLY A 372 15.53 20.22 8.31
N THR A 373 16.54 19.41 8.61
CA THR A 373 17.78 19.33 7.82
C THR A 373 17.83 18.09 6.92
N SER A 374 16.76 17.30 6.86
CA SER A 374 16.71 16.04 6.13
C SER A 374 16.32 16.24 4.67
N LYS A 375 16.85 15.38 3.79
CA LYS A 375 16.46 15.32 2.39
C LYS A 375 15.27 14.38 2.22
N PHE A 376 14.13 14.92 1.86
CA PHE A 376 12.91 14.16 1.58
C PHE A 376 12.24 14.61 0.30
N ALA A 377 11.39 13.74 -0.25
CA ALA A 377 10.38 14.05 -1.26
C ALA A 377 8.98 13.90 -0.66
N ALA A 378 7.95 14.48 -1.28
CA ALA A 378 6.58 14.38 -0.80
C ALA A 378 5.57 14.10 -1.93
N GLU A 379 4.50 13.40 -1.59
CA GLU A 379 3.35 13.15 -2.43
C GLU A 379 2.11 13.72 -1.75
N PHE A 380 1.44 14.65 -2.42
CA PHE A 380 0.17 15.18 -1.98
C PHE A 380 -0.94 14.43 -2.70
N VAL A 381 -1.68 13.59 -1.99
CA VAL A 381 -2.81 12.84 -2.54
C VAL A 381 -4.10 13.52 -2.13
N ILE A 382 -4.71 14.26 -3.06
CA ILE A 382 -5.90 15.07 -2.87
C ILE A 382 -7.07 14.35 -3.56
N ALA A 383 -8.05 13.91 -2.77
CA ALA A 383 -9.19 13.18 -3.29
C ALA A 383 -10.48 13.72 -2.67
N THR A 384 -11.42 14.13 -3.52
CA THR A 384 -12.71 14.68 -3.07
C THR A 384 -13.85 13.80 -3.52
N ARG A 385 -14.81 13.55 -2.61
CA ARG A 385 -16.03 12.84 -2.98
C ARG A 385 -17.00 13.76 -3.71
N PRO A 386 -17.83 13.25 -4.65
CA PRO A 386 -18.84 14.04 -5.34
C PRO A 386 -19.86 14.72 -4.41
N ASP A 387 -20.13 14.11 -3.25
CA ASP A 387 -21.10 14.56 -2.25
C ASP A 387 -20.47 15.28 -1.05
N ALA A 388 -19.17 15.62 -1.13
CA ALA A 388 -18.45 16.26 -0.03
C ALA A 388 -18.93 17.70 0.23
N GLU A 389 -18.91 18.11 1.50
CA GLU A 389 -19.21 19.49 1.90
C GLU A 389 -18.19 20.46 1.28
N ASN A 390 -18.69 21.53 0.66
CA ASN A 390 -17.92 22.40 -0.23
C ASN A 390 -16.85 23.26 0.48
N ILE A 391 -17.14 23.85 1.64
CA ILE A 391 -16.23 24.76 2.34
C ILE A 391 -15.03 23.98 2.91
N GLY A 392 -15.29 22.89 3.62
CA GLY A 392 -14.29 21.99 4.16
C GLY A 392 -13.42 21.39 3.06
N THR A 393 -14.04 20.93 1.96
CA THR A 393 -13.30 20.41 0.80
C THR A 393 -12.35 21.44 0.20
N LYS A 394 -12.81 22.68 -0.04
CA LYS A 394 -11.95 23.75 -0.57
C LYS A 394 -10.84 24.14 0.41
N SER A 395 -11.13 24.15 1.70
CA SER A 395 -10.13 24.42 2.74
C SER A 395 -9.05 23.34 2.74
N LEU A 396 -9.44 22.06 2.69
CA LEU A 396 -8.51 20.93 2.63
C LEU A 396 -7.60 21.02 1.40
N ILE A 397 -8.16 21.32 0.23
CA ILE A 397 -7.39 21.53 -1.02
C ILE A 397 -6.43 22.70 -0.87
N ALA A 398 -6.89 23.85 -0.34
CA ALA A 398 -6.05 25.03 -0.14
C ALA A 398 -4.87 24.72 0.78
N HIS A 399 -5.11 23.99 1.87
CA HIS A 399 -4.06 23.51 2.77
C HIS A 399 -3.07 22.58 2.04
N ALA A 400 -3.54 21.63 1.23
CA ALA A 400 -2.67 20.74 0.46
C ALA A 400 -1.74 21.53 -0.49
N LEU A 401 -2.34 22.41 -1.30
CA LEU A 401 -1.62 23.18 -2.31
C LEU A 401 -0.66 24.18 -1.70
N ALA A 402 -1.05 24.86 -0.62
CA ALA A 402 -0.19 25.79 0.10
C ALA A 402 1.03 25.08 0.70
N GLN A 403 0.84 23.91 1.32
CA GLN A 403 1.98 23.15 1.85
C GLN A 403 2.92 22.68 0.73
N ALA A 404 2.37 22.18 -0.38
CA ALA A 404 3.17 21.77 -1.52
C ALA A 404 3.93 22.96 -2.17
N GLU A 405 3.36 24.16 -2.13
CA GLU A 405 4.02 25.39 -2.58
C GLU A 405 5.15 25.83 -1.64
N VAL A 406 4.89 25.88 -0.33
CA VAL A 406 5.91 26.25 0.68
C VAL A 406 7.07 25.27 0.69
N LEU A 407 6.83 23.96 0.51
CA LEU A 407 7.89 22.97 0.39
C LEU A 407 8.79 23.21 -0.83
N ALA A 408 8.22 23.69 -1.93
CA ALA A 408 8.98 23.97 -3.15
C ALA A 408 9.73 25.31 -3.06
N ASN A 409 9.05 26.37 -2.62
CA ASN A 409 9.50 27.76 -2.74
C ASN A 409 10.16 28.30 -1.47
N GLY A 410 9.82 27.77 -0.30
CA GLY A 410 10.29 28.26 0.97
C GLY A 410 9.62 29.58 1.41
N TYR A 411 10.29 30.28 2.32
CA TYR A 411 9.94 31.61 2.81
C TYR A 411 11.24 32.32 3.21
N SER A 412 11.69 33.24 2.38
CA SER A 412 13.01 33.87 2.46
C SER A 412 13.08 34.99 3.50
N GLU A 413 14.30 35.35 3.92
CA GLU A 413 14.52 36.49 4.84
C GLU A 413 13.92 37.79 4.28
N ALA A 414 14.00 38.01 2.96
CA ALA A 414 13.45 39.19 2.32
C ALA A 414 11.93 39.25 2.42
N GLU A 415 11.24 38.14 2.15
CA GLU A 415 9.78 38.07 2.26
C GLU A 415 9.32 38.19 3.73
N ILE A 416 10.07 37.62 4.67
CA ILE A 416 9.80 37.76 6.11
C ILE A 416 9.90 39.24 6.53
N LEU A 417 10.96 39.94 6.12
CA LEU A 417 11.17 41.34 6.45
C LEU A 417 10.16 42.28 5.77
N GLU A 418 9.70 41.93 4.57
CA GLU A 418 8.63 42.64 3.87
C GLU A 418 7.28 42.50 4.61
N ASN A 419 6.93 41.28 5.03
CA ASN A 419 5.66 41.00 5.72
C ASN A 419 5.67 41.43 7.20
N GLU A 420 6.83 41.42 7.86
CA GLU A 420 7.01 41.73 9.27
C GLU A 420 8.19 42.71 9.49
N PRO A 421 8.04 43.99 9.12
CA PRO A 421 9.11 44.97 9.21
C PRO A 421 9.53 45.24 10.66
N GLY A 422 10.83 45.33 10.90
CA GLY A 422 11.40 45.62 12.22
C GLY A 422 11.56 44.40 13.14
N LEU A 423 11.35 43.18 12.62
CA LEU A 423 11.59 41.95 13.35
C LEU A 423 13.09 41.79 13.69
N ASP A 424 13.38 41.20 14.86
CA ASP A 424 14.75 40.94 15.28
C ASP A 424 15.49 40.04 14.27
N PRO A 425 16.73 40.36 13.85
CA PRO A 425 17.46 39.60 12.84
C PRO A 425 17.67 38.12 13.17
N VAL A 426 17.74 37.74 14.45
CA VAL A 426 17.83 36.33 14.86
C VAL A 426 16.50 35.62 14.63
N ILE A 427 15.38 36.28 14.94
CA ILE A 427 14.04 35.72 14.69
C ILE A 427 13.76 35.59 13.20
N VAL A 428 14.20 36.55 12.38
CA VAL A 428 14.09 36.45 10.91
C VAL A 428 14.75 35.16 10.41
N LYS A 429 15.98 34.86 10.84
CA LYS A 429 16.69 33.62 10.48
C LYS A 429 15.99 32.36 10.95
N GLN A 430 15.35 32.40 12.12
CA GLN A 430 14.57 31.28 12.66
C GLN A 430 13.25 31.05 11.91
N LYS A 431 12.70 32.08 11.25
CA LYS A 431 11.48 31.99 10.44
C LYS A 431 11.72 31.54 9.00
N VAL A 432 12.97 31.52 8.54
CA VAL A 432 13.32 31.08 7.18
C VAL A 432 12.85 29.64 6.96
N ILE A 433 12.18 29.42 5.83
CA ILE A 433 11.90 28.10 5.29
C ILE A 433 12.74 27.96 4.02
N PRO A 434 13.71 27.02 3.95
CA PRO A 434 14.61 26.93 2.80
C PRO A 434 13.94 26.56 1.47
N GLY A 435 12.83 25.83 1.51
CA GLY A 435 12.20 25.27 0.31
C GLY A 435 13.07 24.22 -0.39
N GLY A 436 12.85 24.01 -1.69
CA GLY A 436 13.65 23.09 -2.51
C GLY A 436 13.32 21.60 -2.38
N HIS A 437 12.24 21.26 -1.69
CA HIS A 437 11.79 19.87 -1.54
C HIS A 437 10.91 19.45 -2.73
N PRO A 438 11.29 18.39 -3.48
CA PRO A 438 10.50 17.92 -4.60
C PRO A 438 9.16 17.34 -4.13
N SER A 439 8.12 17.50 -4.94
CA SER A 439 6.83 16.92 -4.65
C SER A 439 6.06 16.46 -5.88
N LEU A 440 5.15 15.52 -5.67
CA LEU A 440 4.13 15.11 -6.63
C LEU A 440 2.76 15.53 -6.10
N ILE A 441 1.84 15.91 -6.99
CA ILE A 441 0.44 16.15 -6.63
C ILE A 441 -0.44 15.19 -7.42
N PHE A 442 -1.19 14.37 -6.71
CA PHE A 442 -2.22 13.48 -7.23
C PHE A 442 -3.58 14.08 -6.88
N ALA A 443 -4.38 14.43 -7.88
CA ALA A 443 -5.69 15.03 -7.65
C ALA A 443 -6.82 14.22 -8.31
N ASN A 444 -7.86 13.92 -7.54
CA ASN A 444 -9.09 13.31 -8.04
C ASN A 444 -10.31 14.06 -7.49
N LYS A 445 -11.20 14.50 -8.37
CA LYS A 445 -12.38 15.31 -8.01
C LYS A 445 -13.62 14.47 -7.66
N ASN A 446 -13.62 13.19 -8.05
CA ASN A 446 -14.76 12.27 -7.93
C ASN A 446 -14.27 10.94 -7.36
N PHE A 447 -13.78 10.97 -6.13
CA PHE A 447 -13.21 9.79 -5.49
C PHE A 447 -14.29 8.76 -5.15
N ASP A 448 -14.22 7.61 -5.81
CA ASP A 448 -15.10 6.46 -5.67
C ASP A 448 -14.28 5.14 -5.68
N ALA A 449 -14.98 3.99 -5.67
CA ALA A 449 -14.33 2.68 -5.71
C ALA A 449 -13.42 2.52 -6.93
N LYS A 450 -13.84 3.04 -8.09
CA LYS A 450 -13.05 2.99 -9.33
C LYS A 450 -11.77 3.82 -9.21
N ALA A 451 -11.86 5.03 -8.67
CA ALA A 451 -10.70 5.88 -8.41
C ALA A 451 -9.71 5.25 -7.42
N MET A 452 -10.19 4.57 -6.37
CA MET A 452 -9.36 3.80 -5.44
C MET A 452 -8.64 2.66 -6.18
N GLY A 453 -9.36 1.94 -7.05
CA GLY A 453 -8.80 0.83 -7.82
C GLY A 453 -7.64 1.26 -8.72
N SER A 454 -7.83 2.36 -9.47
CA SER A 454 -6.78 2.90 -10.34
C SER A 454 -5.58 3.42 -9.56
N LEU A 455 -5.81 4.06 -8.40
CA LEU A 455 -4.74 4.55 -7.52
C LEU A 455 -3.86 3.40 -7.00
N ILE A 456 -4.48 2.36 -6.44
CA ILE A 456 -3.74 1.24 -5.88
C ILE A 456 -2.96 0.50 -7.00
N ALA A 457 -3.59 0.22 -8.14
CA ALA A 457 -2.92 -0.40 -9.27
C ALA A 457 -1.74 0.43 -9.80
N MET A 458 -1.84 1.76 -9.78
CA MET A 458 -0.74 2.66 -10.15
C MET A 458 0.46 2.47 -9.22
N TYR A 459 0.25 2.43 -7.90
CA TYR A 459 1.33 2.18 -6.94
C TYR A 459 1.92 0.77 -7.07
N GLU A 460 1.10 -0.25 -7.37
CA GLU A 460 1.59 -1.61 -7.62
C GLU A 460 2.55 -1.65 -8.81
N HIS A 461 2.17 -1.03 -9.94
CA HIS A 461 2.99 -0.96 -11.13
C HIS A 461 4.24 -0.09 -10.94
N ARG A 462 4.10 1.05 -10.26
CA ARG A 462 5.24 1.91 -9.87
C ARG A 462 6.24 1.13 -9.02
N THR A 463 5.76 0.34 -8.07
CA THR A 463 6.59 -0.51 -7.21
C THR A 463 7.36 -1.55 -8.04
N PHE A 464 6.68 -2.21 -8.98
CA PHE A 464 7.31 -3.19 -9.87
C PHE A 464 8.40 -2.55 -10.75
N VAL A 465 8.09 -1.43 -11.41
CA VAL A 465 9.07 -0.73 -12.27
C VAL A 465 10.26 -0.25 -11.45
N SER A 466 10.04 0.31 -10.25
CA SER A 466 11.11 0.75 -9.36
C SER A 466 12.03 -0.41 -8.97
N GLY A 467 11.46 -1.57 -8.61
CA GLY A 467 12.23 -2.78 -8.33
C GLY A 467 13.07 -3.22 -9.52
N LYS A 468 12.52 -3.15 -10.73
CA LYS A 468 13.25 -3.49 -11.97
C LYS A 468 14.39 -2.52 -12.27
N LEU A 469 14.21 -1.21 -12.02
CA LEU A 469 15.28 -0.21 -12.15
C LEU A 469 16.46 -0.50 -11.22
N TRP A 470 16.20 -1.01 -10.01
CA TRP A 470 17.21 -1.49 -9.06
C TRP A 470 17.63 -2.95 -9.27
N GLU A 471 17.10 -3.63 -10.29
CA GLU A 471 17.36 -5.05 -10.61
C GLU A 471 16.97 -6.03 -9.50
N LEU A 472 16.02 -5.67 -8.65
CA LEU A 472 15.55 -6.44 -7.49
C LEU A 472 14.42 -7.40 -7.86
N ASN A 473 14.18 -8.39 -6.99
CA ASN A 473 12.93 -9.15 -7.00
C ASN A 473 11.92 -8.48 -6.06
N SER A 474 10.90 -7.82 -6.62
CA SER A 474 9.85 -7.12 -5.86
C SER A 474 8.84 -8.07 -5.20
N PHE A 475 8.90 -9.37 -5.47
CA PHE A 475 7.80 -10.29 -5.17
C PHE A 475 8.10 -11.32 -4.07
N ASP A 476 9.36 -11.44 -3.65
CA ASP A 476 9.74 -12.22 -2.47
C ASP A 476 9.83 -11.37 -1.19
N GLN A 477 10.07 -12.02 -0.04
CA GLN A 477 10.23 -11.35 1.26
C GLN A 477 11.10 -12.16 2.26
N TRP A 478 12.23 -12.71 1.82
CA TRP A 478 13.07 -13.57 2.67
C TRP A 478 13.50 -12.95 4.01
N GLY A 479 13.58 -11.62 4.08
CA GLY A 479 13.99 -10.87 5.28
C GLY A 479 13.12 -11.10 6.52
N VAL A 480 11.89 -11.60 6.38
CA VAL A 480 10.98 -11.80 7.53
C VAL A 480 11.14 -13.17 8.21
N GLU A 481 11.78 -14.14 7.57
CA GLU A 481 11.74 -15.54 8.01
C GLU A 481 12.62 -15.82 9.24
N ARG A 482 13.79 -15.17 9.34
CA ARG A 482 14.69 -15.37 10.48
C ARG A 482 14.08 -14.88 11.80
N GLY A 483 13.36 -13.75 11.74
CA GLY A 483 12.64 -13.19 12.89
C GLY A 483 11.57 -14.15 13.42
N LYS A 484 10.73 -14.70 12.52
CA LYS A 484 9.70 -15.69 12.87
C LYS A 484 10.29 -16.92 13.56
N LYS A 485 11.37 -17.49 13.01
CA LYS A 485 12.05 -18.64 13.62
C LYS A 485 12.56 -18.30 15.03
N GLN A 486 13.20 -17.15 15.18
CA GLN A 486 13.77 -16.73 16.47
C GLN A 486 12.68 -16.45 17.52
N ALA A 487 11.55 -15.87 17.11
CA ALA A 487 10.41 -15.64 17.98
C ALA A 487 9.83 -16.97 18.51
N GLY A 488 9.73 -18.00 17.67
CA GLY A 488 9.31 -19.34 18.08
C GLY A 488 10.20 -19.93 19.17
N GLU A 489 11.52 -19.89 18.99
CA GLU A 489 12.51 -20.36 19.98
C GLU A 489 12.41 -19.56 21.31
N ILE A 490 12.25 -18.24 21.24
CA ILE A 490 12.13 -17.37 22.43
C ILE A 490 10.81 -17.62 23.16
N LYS A 491 9.71 -17.85 22.43
CA LYS A 491 8.40 -18.18 23.00
C LYS A 491 8.45 -19.48 23.78
N GLU A 492 9.10 -20.52 23.24
CA GLU A 492 9.33 -21.76 23.99
C GLU A 492 10.16 -21.49 25.26
N ALA A 493 11.18 -20.64 25.18
CA ALA A 493 11.99 -20.28 26.33
C ALA A 493 11.16 -19.58 27.43
N LEU A 494 10.27 -18.66 27.06
CA LEU A 494 9.35 -17.97 27.96
C LEU A 494 8.35 -18.93 28.62
N LEU A 495 7.81 -19.90 27.87
CA LEU A 495 6.76 -20.80 28.36
C LEU A 495 7.29 -21.97 29.20
N SER A 496 8.53 -22.41 28.94
CA SER A 496 9.05 -23.68 29.45
C SER A 496 10.49 -23.64 29.95
N SER A 497 11.05 -22.45 30.21
CA SER A 497 12.44 -22.25 30.65
C SER A 497 13.49 -22.86 29.69
N GLY A 498 13.23 -22.75 28.39
CA GLY A 498 14.11 -23.22 27.31
C GLY A 498 15.41 -22.43 27.16
N ALA A 499 16.32 -22.94 26.33
CA ALA A 499 17.62 -22.32 26.10
C ALA A 499 17.50 -21.03 25.28
N CYS A 500 18.02 -19.92 25.81
CA CYS A 500 18.17 -18.66 25.09
C CYS A 500 19.67 -18.29 25.00
N PRO A 501 20.34 -18.50 23.85
CA PRO A 501 21.80 -18.33 23.74
C PRO A 501 22.26 -16.89 23.91
N ASP A 502 21.55 -15.94 23.27
CA ASP A 502 21.90 -14.52 23.32
C ASP A 502 21.78 -13.97 24.76
N PRO A 503 22.86 -13.43 25.35
CA PRO A 503 22.85 -13.03 26.76
C PRO A 503 21.85 -11.92 27.08
N THR A 504 21.67 -10.97 26.16
CA THR A 504 20.75 -9.84 26.35
C THR A 504 19.31 -10.32 26.31
N THR A 505 18.97 -11.13 25.30
CA THR A 505 17.64 -11.74 25.16
C THR A 505 17.34 -12.65 26.36
N ARG A 506 18.29 -13.47 26.80
CA ARG A 506 18.13 -14.33 27.97
C ARG A 506 17.83 -13.55 29.25
N ALA A 507 18.50 -12.41 29.46
CA ALA A 507 18.22 -11.56 30.61
C ALA A 507 16.76 -11.06 30.61
N LEU A 508 16.21 -10.73 29.43
CA LEU A 508 14.81 -10.32 29.28
C LEU A 508 13.85 -11.51 29.41
N VAL A 509 14.17 -12.67 28.84
CA VAL A 509 13.37 -13.89 29.04
C VAL A 509 13.25 -14.21 30.53
N ASN A 510 14.35 -14.15 31.29
CA ASN A 510 14.35 -14.35 32.74
C ASN A 510 13.56 -13.29 33.52
N TYR A 511 13.36 -12.10 32.95
CA TYR A 511 12.54 -11.05 33.57
C TYR A 511 11.04 -11.28 33.35
N PHE A 512 10.66 -11.86 32.20
CA PHE A 512 9.26 -12.07 31.81
C PHE A 512 8.71 -13.47 32.10
N ALA A 513 9.57 -14.49 32.21
CA ALA A 513 9.22 -15.86 32.61
C ALA A 513 9.05 -15.97 34.14
#